data_AF-A0A8D8KZU1-F1
#
_entry.id   AF-A0A8D8KZU1-F1
#
_cell.length_a   1.000
_cell.length_b   1.000
_cell.length_c   1.000
_cell.angle_alpha   90.00
_cell.angle_beta   90.00
_cell.angle_gamma   90.00
#
_symmetry.space_group_name_H-M   'P 1'
#
loop_
_entity.id
_entity.type
_entity.pdbx_description
1 polymer ?
#
loop_
_entity_poly.entity_id
_entity_poly.type
_entity_poly.pdbx_seq_one_letter_code
_entity_poly.pdbx_strand_id
1 'polypeptide(L)'
;MYREVYIPTHTNMGCYLGGIILGAIYYSQRKNHAVGNRAWYLQLLWYIVVPVGFLTMMSNVIFYQNNFEKPSLWMALFYPAMKNSWVLLGAISLYGMIYEYNKLVKDFLSSSFFVPLGRLSYCAYVCHMALLKLVFFGTRETRYFGQMALVRN
;
A
#
# COMPACT_ATOMS: atom_id res chain seq x y z
N MET A 1 -6.58 12.80 15.67
CA MET A 1 -6.76 12.13 14.37
C MET A 1 -5.90 10.87 14.20
N TYR A 2 -4.56 10.90 14.29
CA TYR A 2 -3.69 9.71 14.18
C TYR A 2 -4.09 8.56 15.12
N ARG A 3 -4.40 8.90 16.38
CA ARG A 3 -4.82 7.94 17.42
C ARG A 3 -6.13 7.21 17.10
N GLU A 4 -7.02 7.83 16.34
CA GLU A 4 -8.37 7.29 16.06
C GLU A 4 -8.49 6.66 14.67
N VAL A 5 -7.60 7.02 13.74
CA VAL A 5 -7.61 6.48 12.38
C VAL A 5 -6.58 5.35 12.20
N TYR A 6 -5.41 5.48 12.83
CA TYR A 6 -4.28 4.59 12.58
C TYR A 6 -4.10 3.49 13.63
N ILE A 7 -4.38 3.79 14.90
CA ILE A 7 -4.25 2.83 16.01
C ILE A 7 -5.36 1.77 16.08
N PRO A 8 -6.62 2.00 15.66
CA PRO A 8 -7.63 0.97 15.75
C PRO A 8 -7.30 -0.19 14.79
N THR A 9 -7.28 -1.40 15.35
CA THR A 9 -6.99 -2.63 14.61
C THR A 9 -8.03 -2.89 13.52
N HIS A 10 -9.31 -2.58 13.79
CA HIS A 10 -10.43 -2.84 12.88
C HIS A 10 -10.32 -2.09 11.54
N THR A 11 -9.70 -0.91 11.50
CA THR A 11 -9.54 -0.15 10.24
C THR A 11 -8.47 -0.74 9.34
N ASN A 12 -7.54 -1.53 9.88
CA ASN A 12 -6.41 -2.15 9.17
C ASN A 12 -6.55 -3.69 9.03
N MET A 13 -7.54 -4.29 9.70
CA MET A 13 -7.70 -5.74 9.80
C MET A 13 -7.84 -6.42 8.44
N GLY A 14 -8.58 -5.83 7.51
CA GLY A 14 -8.76 -6.37 6.15
C GLY A 14 -7.44 -6.54 5.40
N CYS A 15 -6.56 -5.55 5.46
CA CYS A 15 -5.24 -5.61 4.85
C CYS A 15 -4.35 -6.67 5.50
N TYR A 16 -4.40 -6.77 6.82
CA TYR A 16 -3.63 -7.75 7.57
C TYR A 16 -4.06 -9.19 7.25
N LEU A 17 -5.37 -9.46 7.27
CA LEU A 17 -5.92 -10.77 6.92
C LEU A 17 -5.63 -11.14 5.47
N GLY A 18 -5.77 -10.20 4.53
CA GLY A 18 -5.44 -10.43 3.12
C GLY A 18 -3.98 -10.81 2.91
N GLY A 19 -3.05 -10.17 3.64
CA GLY A 19 -1.64 -10.52 3.64
C GLY A 19 -1.36 -11.93 4.19
N ILE A 20 -2.02 -12.31 5.29
CA ILE A 20 -1.90 -13.67 5.86
C ILE A 20 -2.38 -14.73 4.86
N ILE A 21 -3.54 -14.51 4.24
CA ILE A 21 -4.10 -15.44 3.24
C ILE A 21 -3.14 -15.60 2.07
N LEU A 22 -2.61 -14.49 1.55
CA LEU A 22 -1.64 -14.50 0.46
C LEU A 22 -0.35 -15.25 0.84
N GLY A 23 0.16 -15.04 2.05
CA GLY A 23 1.31 -15.76 2.57
C GLY A 23 1.06 -17.27 2.71
N ALA A 24 -0.14 -17.67 3.14
CA ALA A 24 -0.53 -19.07 3.23
C ALA A 24 -0.62 -19.73 1.83
N ILE A 25 -1.15 -19.02 0.84
CA ILE A 25 -1.16 -19.45 -0.56
C ILE A 25 0.28 -19.65 -1.05
N TYR A 26 1.16 -18.66 -0.86
CA TYR A 26 2.57 -18.75 -1.24
C TYR A 26 3.28 -19.95 -0.59
N TYR A 27 3.06 -20.16 0.70
CA TYR A 27 3.64 -21.29 1.44
C TYR A 27 3.17 -22.64 0.89
N SER A 28 1.87 -22.77 0.62
CA SER A 28 1.29 -23.98 0.00
C SER A 28 1.87 -24.25 -1.40
N GLN A 29 2.01 -23.20 -2.22
CA GLN A 29 2.59 -23.33 -3.56
C GLN A 29 4.05 -23.79 -3.50
N ARG A 30 4.85 -23.21 -2.62
CA ARG A 30 6.26 -23.60 -2.44
C ARG A 30 6.40 -25.06 -2.01
N LYS A 31 5.52 -25.54 -1.13
CA LYS A 31 5.55 -26.93 -0.63
C LYS A 31 5.15 -27.95 -1.70
N ASN A 32 4.12 -27.62 -2.50
CA ASN A 32 3.52 -28.58 -3.43
C ASN A 32 4.12 -28.56 -4.84
N HIS A 33 5.08 -27.67 -5.13
CA HIS A 33 5.64 -27.47 -6.48
C HIS A 33 4.54 -27.37 -7.56
N ALA A 34 3.39 -26.82 -7.17
CA ALA A 34 2.19 -26.92 -7.99
C ALA A 34 2.39 -26.09 -9.27
N VAL A 35 2.18 -26.73 -10.41
CA VAL A 35 2.20 -26.06 -11.70
C VAL A 35 1.03 -25.07 -11.71
N GLY A 36 1.37 -23.79 -11.73
CA GLY A 36 0.39 -22.72 -11.61
C GLY A 36 -0.68 -22.73 -12.65
N ASN A 37 -1.87 -22.26 -12.26
CA ASN A 37 -2.90 -21.95 -13.22
C ASN A 37 -2.44 -20.79 -14.11
N ARG A 38 -2.04 -21.11 -15.35
CA ARG A 38 -1.64 -20.16 -16.39
C ARG A 38 -2.80 -19.84 -17.34
N ALA A 39 -4.01 -19.79 -16.80
CA ALA A 39 -5.14 -19.37 -17.61
C ALA A 39 -4.95 -17.93 -18.11
N TRP A 40 -5.33 -17.70 -19.36
CA TRP A 40 -5.16 -16.42 -20.06
C TRP A 40 -5.81 -15.24 -19.31
N TYR A 41 -6.93 -15.48 -18.63
CA TYR A 41 -7.64 -14.43 -17.86
C TYR A 41 -6.83 -13.95 -16.65
N LEU A 42 -6.04 -14.81 -16.01
CA LEU A 42 -5.19 -14.43 -14.87
C LEU A 42 -3.99 -13.60 -15.33
N GLN A 43 -3.44 -13.93 -16.50
CA GLN A 43 -2.37 -13.15 -17.11
C GLN A 43 -2.88 -11.75 -17.50
N LEU A 44 -4.07 -11.67 -18.11
CA LEU A 44 -4.71 -10.40 -18.42
C LEU A 44 -4.96 -9.57 -17.15
N LEU A 45 -5.48 -10.22 -16.09
CA LEU A 45 -5.70 -9.58 -14.79
C LEU A 45 -4.40 -8.96 -14.25
N TRP A 46 -3.28 -9.69 -14.35
CA TRP A 46 -1.97 -9.24 -13.88
C TRP A 46 -1.47 -8.00 -14.63
N TYR A 47 -1.61 -7.95 -15.96
CA TYR A 47 -1.25 -6.77 -16.74
C TYR A 47 -2.15 -5.55 -16.42
N ILE A 48 -3.42 -5.79 -16.08
CA ILE A 48 -4.38 -4.75 -15.71
C ILE A 48 -4.12 -4.20 -14.30
N VAL A 49 -3.42 -4.92 -13.41
CA VAL A 49 -3.15 -4.44 -12.05
C VAL A 49 -2.41 -3.10 -12.06
N VAL A 50 -1.43 -2.91 -12.94
CA VAL A 50 -0.62 -1.68 -13.01
C VAL A 50 -1.48 -0.45 -13.39
N PRO A 51 -2.22 -0.44 -14.51
CA PRO A 51 -3.07 0.70 -14.85
C PRO A 51 -4.18 0.92 -13.82
N VAL A 52 -4.79 -0.14 -13.27
CA VAL A 52 -5.81 0.00 -12.23
C VAL A 52 -5.21 0.62 -10.96
N GLY A 53 -4.02 0.19 -10.54
CA GLY A 53 -3.32 0.78 -9.39
C GLY A 53 -2.98 2.25 -9.61
N PHE A 54 -2.62 2.64 -10.84
CA PHE A 54 -2.40 4.05 -11.17
C PHE A 54 -3.70 4.86 -11.13
N LEU A 55 -4.79 4.32 -11.67
CA LEU A 55 -6.11 4.94 -11.62
C LEU A 55 -6.64 5.08 -10.18
N THR A 56 -6.40 4.09 -9.32
CA THR A 56 -6.79 4.18 -7.90
C THR A 56 -5.96 5.21 -7.13
N MET A 57 -4.70 5.47 -7.51
CA MET A 57 -3.94 6.60 -6.96
C MET A 57 -4.55 7.93 -7.42
N MET A 58 -4.83 8.08 -8.72
CA MET A 58 -5.36 9.31 -9.30
C MET A 58 -6.78 9.63 -8.84
N SER A 59 -7.61 8.64 -8.52
CA SER A 59 -8.99 8.87 -8.05
C SER A 59 -9.08 9.73 -6.79
N ASN A 60 -8.02 9.77 -5.97
CA ASN A 60 -7.96 10.60 -4.77
C ASN A 60 -7.95 12.11 -5.07
N VAL A 61 -7.59 12.52 -6.30
CA VAL A 61 -7.58 13.93 -6.73
C VAL A 61 -8.96 14.59 -6.56
N ILE A 62 -10.04 13.81 -6.70
CA ILE A 62 -11.42 14.29 -6.55
C ILE A 62 -11.67 14.86 -5.15
N PHE A 63 -11.06 14.30 -4.11
CA PHE A 63 -11.20 14.76 -2.72
C PHE A 63 -10.33 15.97 -2.38
N TYR A 64 -9.31 16.26 -3.19
CA TYR A 64 -8.51 17.47 -3.04
C TYR A 64 -9.13 18.68 -3.74
N GLN A 65 -9.81 18.47 -4.86
CA GLN A 65 -10.43 19.54 -5.66
C GLN A 65 -11.84 19.90 -5.19
N ASN A 66 -12.60 18.93 -4.67
CA ASN A 66 -13.97 19.15 -4.25
C ASN A 66 -14.10 19.17 -2.73
N ASN A 67 -14.64 20.27 -2.20
CA ASN A 67 -15.00 20.37 -0.79
C ASN A 67 -16.37 19.71 -0.57
N PHE A 68 -16.36 18.42 -0.25
CA PHE A 68 -17.59 17.70 0.12
C PHE A 68 -18.01 18.06 1.54
N GLU A 69 -19.33 18.20 1.75
CA GLU A 69 -19.91 18.37 3.09
C GLU A 69 -19.64 17.13 3.96
N LYS A 70 -19.22 17.35 5.20
CA LYS A 70 -18.93 16.30 6.19
C LYS A 70 -20.07 16.28 7.23
N PRO A 71 -20.66 15.12 7.55
CA PRO A 71 -20.28 13.76 7.16
C PRO A 71 -20.93 13.30 5.85
N SER A 72 -20.15 12.79 4.91
CA SER A 72 -20.66 12.18 3.68
C SER A 72 -20.52 10.65 3.70
N LEU A 73 -21.65 9.97 3.50
CA LEU A 73 -21.71 8.50 3.49
C LEU A 73 -20.83 7.89 2.39
N TRP A 74 -20.78 8.54 1.23
CA TRP A 74 -19.99 8.05 0.10
C TRP A 74 -18.48 8.08 0.39
N MET A 75 -17.98 9.09 1.10
CA MET A 75 -16.58 9.13 1.53
C MET A 75 -16.30 8.01 2.53
N ALA A 76 -17.20 7.80 3.50
CA ALA A 76 -17.04 6.75 4.51
C ALA A 76 -16.98 5.33 3.90
N LEU A 77 -17.64 5.09 2.77
CA LEU A 77 -17.54 3.84 2.01
C LEU A 77 -16.32 3.79 1.09
N PHE A 78 -15.98 4.90 0.44
CA PHE A 78 -14.88 4.98 -0.51
C PHE A 78 -13.51 4.71 0.13
N TYR A 79 -13.23 5.33 1.28
CA TYR A 79 -11.93 5.18 1.97
C TYR A 79 -11.57 3.73 2.33
N PRO A 80 -12.42 2.94 3.03
CA PRO A 80 -12.11 1.55 3.32
C PRO A 80 -12.08 0.68 2.06
N ALA A 81 -12.92 0.96 1.05
CA ALA A 81 -12.89 0.24 -0.22
C ALA A 81 -11.56 0.45 -0.96
N MET A 82 -11.08 1.69 -1.05
CA MET A 82 -9.77 2.00 -1.63
C MET A 82 -8.63 1.38 -0.84
N LYS A 83 -8.71 1.38 0.48
CA LYS A 83 -7.68 0.76 1.31
C LYS A 83 -7.57 -0.75 1.08
N ASN A 84 -8.70 -1.45 0.98
CA ASN A 84 -8.72 -2.89 0.73
C ASN A 84 -8.36 -3.24 -0.73
N SER A 85 -8.62 -2.36 -1.70
CA SER A 85 -8.27 -2.59 -3.10
C SER A 85 -6.76 -2.74 -3.29
N TRP A 86 -5.93 -2.00 -2.55
CA TRP A 86 -4.47 -2.15 -2.56
C TRP A 86 -3.98 -3.55 -2.19
N VAL A 87 -4.69 -4.21 -1.28
CA VAL A 87 -4.36 -5.57 -0.83
C VAL A 87 -4.67 -6.57 -1.94
N LEU A 88 -5.81 -6.39 -2.62
CA LEU A 88 -6.20 -7.20 -3.77
C LEU A 88 -5.23 -7.01 -4.94
N LEU A 89 -4.86 -5.77 -5.26
CA LEU A 89 -3.87 -5.46 -6.30
C LEU A 89 -2.50 -6.08 -5.96
N GLY A 90 -2.07 -5.97 -4.71
CA GLY A 90 -0.84 -6.62 -4.23
C GLY A 90 -0.90 -8.15 -4.32
N ALA A 91 -2.04 -8.76 -3.97
CA ALA A 91 -2.25 -10.19 -4.05
C ALA A 91 -2.15 -10.72 -5.49
N ILE A 92 -2.82 -10.05 -6.43
CA ILE A 92 -2.75 -10.41 -7.85
C ILE A 92 -1.32 -10.23 -8.38
N SER A 93 -0.65 -9.13 -8.02
CA SER A 93 0.74 -8.87 -8.40
C SER A 93 1.66 -10.01 -7.97
N LEU A 94 1.62 -10.37 -6.70
CA LEU A 94 2.43 -11.45 -6.12
C LEU A 94 2.07 -12.80 -6.72
N TYR A 95 0.79 -13.08 -6.95
CA TYR A 95 0.34 -14.29 -7.63
C TYR A 95 1.01 -14.45 -9.00
N GLY A 96 1.00 -13.42 -9.85
CA GLY A 96 1.66 -13.49 -11.16
C GLY A 96 3.18 -13.61 -11.10
N MET A 97 3.82 -13.10 -10.03
CA MET A 97 5.25 -13.28 -9.79
C MET A 97 5.60 -14.72 -9.38
N ILE A 98 4.76 -15.35 -8.55
CA ILE A 98 4.94 -16.74 -8.09
C ILE A 98 4.86 -17.72 -9.28
N TYR A 99 3.94 -17.49 -10.21
CA TYR A 99 3.72 -18.37 -11.37
C TYR A 99 4.47 -17.98 -12.64
N GLU A 100 5.33 -16.97 -12.53
CA GLU A 100 6.23 -16.52 -13.59
C GLU A 100 5.50 -16.16 -14.90
N TYR A 101 4.43 -15.36 -14.82
CA TYR A 101 3.70 -14.92 -16.01
C TYR A 101 4.56 -14.10 -16.98
N ASN A 102 5.52 -13.33 -16.45
CA ASN A 102 6.52 -12.64 -17.24
C ASN A 102 7.90 -12.77 -16.57
N LYS A 103 8.78 -13.54 -17.20
CA LYS A 103 10.12 -13.81 -16.68
C LYS A 103 10.99 -12.55 -16.62
N LEU A 104 10.87 -11.64 -17.60
CA LEU A 104 11.65 -10.40 -17.62
C LEU A 104 11.33 -9.51 -16.42
N VAL A 105 10.04 -9.37 -16.09
CA VAL A 105 9.61 -8.57 -14.94
C VAL A 105 10.09 -9.19 -13.64
N LYS A 106 10.02 -10.52 -13.52
CA LYS A 106 10.55 -11.24 -12.36
C LYS A 106 12.06 -11.04 -12.22
N ASP A 107 12.82 -11.23 -13.29
CA ASP A 107 14.29 -11.12 -13.28
C ASP A 107 14.72 -9.68 -12.98
N PHE A 108 13.99 -8.69 -13.51
CA PHE A 108 14.19 -7.28 -13.17
C PHE A 108 13.94 -7.03 -11.68
N LEU A 109 12.76 -7.39 -11.14
CA LEU A 109 12.44 -7.16 -9.72
C LEU A 109 13.29 -8.00 -8.75
N SER A 110 13.78 -9.16 -9.18
CA SER A 110 14.66 -10.01 -8.38
C SER A 110 16.14 -9.60 -8.47
N SER A 111 16.47 -8.54 -9.21
CA SER A 111 17.84 -8.05 -9.35
C SER A 111 18.43 -7.62 -8.00
N SER A 112 19.70 -7.97 -7.78
CA SER A 112 20.45 -7.57 -6.58
C SER A 112 20.56 -6.04 -6.41
N PHE A 113 20.24 -5.27 -7.45
CA PHE A 113 20.16 -3.81 -7.39
C PHE A 113 19.14 -3.30 -6.36
N PHE A 114 18.04 -4.03 -6.16
CA PHE A 114 17.00 -3.62 -5.21
C PHE A 114 17.38 -3.87 -3.73
N VAL A 115 18.40 -4.70 -3.48
CA VAL A 115 18.85 -5.03 -2.12
C VAL A 115 19.44 -3.82 -1.38
N PRO A 116 20.46 -3.10 -1.91
CA PRO A 116 20.98 -1.90 -1.24
C PRO A 116 19.94 -0.78 -1.20
N LEU A 117 19.11 -0.63 -2.24
CA LEU A 117 18.06 0.38 -2.30
C LEU A 117 16.99 0.17 -1.22
N GLY A 118 16.63 -1.09 -0.95
CA GLY A 118 15.74 -1.46 0.14
C GLY A 118 16.33 -1.11 1.51
N ARG A 119 17.62 -1.38 1.72
CA ARG A 119 18.33 -1.01 2.96
C ARG A 119 18.39 0.51 3.15
N LEU A 120 18.72 1.28 2.11
CA LEU A 120 18.73 2.74 2.16
C LEU A 120 17.37 3.32 2.49
N SER A 121 16.32 2.82 1.84
CA SER A 121 14.94 3.24 2.12
C SER A 121 14.54 2.95 3.56
N TYR A 122 14.94 1.80 4.10
CA TYR A 122 14.70 1.44 5.50
C TYR A 122 15.46 2.37 6.47
N CYS A 123 16.74 2.66 6.20
CA CYS A 123 17.51 3.61 7.00
C CYS A 123 16.86 5.00 6.99
N ALA A 124 16.46 5.49 5.81
CA ALA A 124 15.76 6.77 5.67
C ALA A 124 14.45 6.80 6.47
N TYR A 125 13.66 5.71 6.44
CA TYR A 125 12.44 5.59 7.24
C TYR A 125 12.71 5.67 8.74
N VAL A 126 13.71 4.94 9.25
CA VAL A 126 14.09 4.96 10.67
C VAL A 126 14.55 6.35 11.09
N CYS A 127 15.43 6.98 10.30
CA CYS A 127 15.89 8.34 10.54
C CYS A 127 14.73 9.34 10.52
N HIS A 128 13.82 9.24 9.55
CA HIS A 128 12.65 10.11 9.45
C HIS A 128 11.75 10.02 10.68
N MET A 129 11.45 8.80 11.14
CA MET A 129 10.64 8.60 12.36
C MET A 129 11.34 9.11 13.63
N ALA A 130 12.66 8.96 13.71
CA ALA A 130 13.45 9.52 14.81
C ALA A 130 13.43 11.06 14.79
N LEU A 131 13.64 11.68 13.63
CA LEU A 131 13.59 13.13 13.45
C LEU A 131 12.21 13.70 13.80
N LEU A 132 11.13 13.07 13.33
CA LEU A 132 9.77 13.47 13.70
C LEU A 132 9.60 13.44 15.23
N LYS A 133 9.99 12.34 15.89
CA LYS A 133 9.90 12.26 17.35
C LYS A 133 10.69 13.34 18.05
N LEU A 134 11.90 13.66 17.59
CA LEU A 134 12.75 14.72 18.15
C LEU A 134 12.13 16.12 17.97
N VAL A 135 11.67 16.45 16.76
CA VAL A 135 11.05 17.74 16.45
C VAL A 135 9.77 17.97 17.26
N PHE A 136 8.96 16.91 17.44
CA PHE A 136 7.70 16.99 18.16
C PHE A 136 7.81 16.68 19.67
N PHE A 137 9.00 16.32 20.18
CA PHE A 137 9.20 15.95 21.59
C PHE A 137 8.84 17.09 22.56
N GLY A 138 9.00 18.35 22.13
CA GLY A 138 8.68 19.55 22.94
C GLY A 138 7.30 20.15 22.69
N THR A 139 6.58 19.73 21.64
CA THR A 139 5.26 20.29 21.30
C THR A 139 4.16 19.42 21.88
N ARG A 140 3.50 19.88 22.94
CA ARG A 140 2.35 19.20 23.58
C ARG A 140 1.07 19.14 22.72
N GLU A 141 1.08 19.76 21.54
CA GLU A 141 -0.05 19.83 20.61
C GLU A 141 0.36 19.27 19.24
N THR A 142 -0.45 18.36 18.68
CA THR A 142 -0.23 17.83 17.32
C THR A 142 -0.62 18.89 16.28
N ARG A 143 0.26 19.84 15.99
CA ARG A 143 0.05 20.79 14.88
C ARG A 143 0.08 20.03 13.55
N TYR A 144 -0.98 20.17 12.76
CA TYR A 144 -1.11 19.55 11.45
C TYR A 144 -0.02 20.06 10.49
N PHE A 145 0.59 19.18 9.70
CA PHE A 145 1.64 19.54 8.73
C PHE A 145 1.25 20.70 7.80
N GLY A 146 -0.03 20.83 7.45
CA GLY A 146 -0.55 21.93 6.63
C GLY A 146 -0.54 23.32 7.27
N GLN A 147 -0.35 23.43 8.59
CA GLN A 147 -0.32 24.71 9.31
C GLN A 147 1.10 25.23 9.57
N MET A 148 2.15 24.42 9.35
CA MET A 148 3.54 24.84 9.61
C MET A 148 4.11 25.79 8.55
N ALA A 149 3.46 25.90 7.38
CA ALA A 149 3.85 26.86 6.33
C ALA A 149 3.27 28.27 6.53
N LEU A 150 2.32 28.46 7.46
CA LEU A 150 1.60 29.73 7.66
C LEU A 150 2.12 30.56 8.85
N VAL A 151 3.22 30.16 9.49
CA VAL A 151 3.84 30.91 10.59
C VAL A 151 5.28 31.28 10.23
N ARG A 152 5.43 31.91 9.07
CA ARG A 152 6.60 32.72 8.74
C ARG A 152 6.11 34.10 8.34
N ASN A 153 5.74 34.89 9.34
CA ASN A 153 5.80 36.35 9.30
C ASN A 153 7.04 36.76 10.08
#